data_AF-A0A432EQF4-F1
#
_entry.id   AF-A0A432EQF4-F1
#
_cell.length_a   1.000
_cell.length_b   1.000
_cell.length_c   1.000
_cell.angle_alpha   90.00
_cell.angle_beta   90.00
_cell.angle_gamma   90.00
#
_symmetry.space_group_name_H-M   'P 1'
#
loop_
_entity.id
_entity.type
_entity.pdbx_description
1 polymer ?
#
loop_
_entity_poly.entity_id
_entity_poly.type
_entity_poly.pdbx_seq_one_letter_code
_entity_poly.pdbx_strand_id
1 'polypeptide(L)'
;MPASNSKTDQPKAGVLYVVATPIGNLADMSERAVQILSSVDAVAAEDTRHSRVLFSQFGIKTRMISLNEQNEAGKIPALLSMLGRGEDIALISDAGTPLISDPGFQLVRAARETGLRVSPVPGASAMIAALSVAGLPTDRFVFEGFLPARPVARRKALTRLLTEPRTVVLYESVHRIIDSLNDMVRVLGEDRQAVVARELTKKFETVVHGRLGDLAQKLSQDRASLKGEFVVVIAGSAALEEDLADARKLLQALLEELPAAQAARVAAKMTGVSRKTLYRMALAAGR
;
A
#
# COMPACT_ATOMS: atom_id res chain seq x y z
N MET A 1 32.87 48.96 -15.55
CA MET A 1 32.40 47.75 -16.26
C MET A 1 31.97 46.73 -15.21
N PRO A 2 30.68 46.64 -14.82
CA PRO A 2 30.24 45.52 -14.00
C PRO A 2 29.89 44.34 -14.92
N ALA A 3 30.40 43.17 -14.56
CA ALA A 3 30.21 41.92 -15.28
C ALA A 3 28.72 41.55 -15.36
N SER A 4 28.23 41.34 -16.59
CA SER A 4 26.89 40.81 -16.85
C SER A 4 26.86 39.35 -16.38
N ASN A 5 26.21 39.09 -15.26
CA ASN A 5 25.92 37.73 -14.84
C ASN A 5 24.68 37.26 -15.61
N SER A 6 24.87 36.78 -16.84
CA SER A 6 23.82 36.14 -17.62
C SER A 6 23.49 34.80 -16.98
N LYS A 7 22.53 34.78 -16.04
CA LYS A 7 21.77 33.56 -15.77
C LYS A 7 21.12 33.18 -17.08
N THR A 8 21.68 32.17 -17.74
CA THR A 8 21.07 31.54 -18.89
C THR A 8 19.70 31.05 -18.45
N ASP A 9 18.67 31.66 -19.03
CA ASP A 9 17.26 31.33 -18.83
C ASP A 9 17.02 29.96 -19.49
N GLN A 10 17.52 28.90 -18.85
CA GLN A 10 17.24 27.54 -19.30
C GLN A 10 15.73 27.35 -19.16
N PRO A 11 15.03 26.95 -20.23
CA PRO A 11 13.60 26.72 -20.17
C PRO A 11 13.33 25.74 -19.04
N LYS A 12 12.46 26.16 -18.12
CA LYS A 12 12.11 25.38 -16.94
C LYS A 12 11.50 24.05 -17.40
N ALA A 13 12.14 22.95 -17.05
CA ALA A 13 11.61 21.61 -17.34
C ALA A 13 10.22 21.43 -16.71
N GLY A 14 9.41 20.59 -17.37
CA GLY A 14 8.07 20.25 -16.92
C GLY A 14 8.08 19.38 -15.66
N VAL A 15 6.89 19.18 -15.11
CA VAL A 15 6.65 18.42 -13.90
C VAL A 15 5.85 17.17 -14.22
N LEU A 16 6.32 16.02 -13.72
CA LEU A 16 5.53 14.79 -13.69
C LEU A 16 4.67 14.79 -12.43
N TYR A 17 3.37 15.02 -12.58
CA TYR A 17 2.39 14.92 -11.50
C TYR A 17 1.91 13.47 -11.35
N VAL A 18 1.95 12.92 -10.14
CA VAL A 18 1.32 11.62 -9.84
C VAL A 18 -0.03 11.92 -9.20
N VAL A 19 -1.12 11.65 -9.92
CA VAL A 19 -2.45 12.13 -9.54
C VAL A 19 -3.34 10.95 -9.16
N ALA A 20 -3.81 10.94 -7.92
CA ALA A 20 -4.77 9.94 -7.48
C ALA A 20 -6.16 10.19 -8.07
N THR A 21 -6.81 9.13 -8.54
CA THR A 21 -8.18 9.11 -9.07
C THR A 21 -9.13 8.44 -8.07
N PRO A 22 -10.46 8.63 -8.18
CA PRO A 22 -11.42 7.99 -7.29
C PRO A 22 -11.36 6.46 -7.34
N ILE A 23 -11.77 5.79 -6.26
CA ILE A 23 -11.82 4.30 -6.15
C ILE A 23 -13.23 3.72 -6.30
N GLY A 24 -14.22 4.55 -6.64
CA GLY A 24 -15.61 4.10 -6.80
C GLY A 24 -16.63 5.22 -6.79
N ASN A 25 -16.39 6.29 -6.02
CA ASN A 25 -17.26 7.46 -5.95
C ASN A 25 -16.62 8.69 -6.59
N LEU A 26 -17.26 9.27 -7.61
CA LEU A 26 -16.75 10.46 -8.29
C LEU A 26 -16.53 11.65 -7.33
N ALA A 27 -17.30 11.74 -6.24
CA ALA A 27 -17.14 12.80 -5.25
C ALA A 27 -15.79 12.76 -4.49
N ASP A 28 -15.05 11.66 -4.56
CA ASP A 28 -13.72 11.54 -3.94
C ASP A 28 -12.60 12.17 -4.79
N MET A 29 -12.94 12.71 -5.97
CA MET A 29 -12.00 13.46 -6.80
C MET A 29 -11.68 14.80 -6.15
N SER A 30 -10.40 15.05 -5.88
CA SER A 30 -9.99 16.35 -5.32
C SER A 30 -10.05 17.47 -6.36
N GLU A 31 -10.41 18.68 -5.93
CA GLU A 31 -10.40 19.87 -6.78
C GLU A 31 -9.02 20.08 -7.44
N ARG A 32 -7.95 19.85 -6.69
CA ARG A 32 -6.57 19.96 -7.19
C ARG A 32 -6.27 18.92 -8.27
N ALA A 33 -6.79 17.70 -8.17
CA ALA A 33 -6.63 16.70 -9.22
C ALA A 33 -7.31 17.18 -10.52
N VAL A 34 -8.54 17.69 -10.45
CA VAL A 34 -9.25 18.23 -11.61
C VAL A 34 -8.48 19.40 -12.24
N GLN A 35 -7.99 20.34 -11.42
CA GLN A 35 -7.20 21.48 -11.90
C GLN A 35 -5.93 21.03 -12.65
N ILE A 36 -5.14 20.14 -12.04
CA ILE A 36 -3.89 19.64 -12.64
C ILE A 36 -4.18 18.86 -13.93
N LEU A 37 -5.14 17.94 -13.90
CA LEU A 37 -5.49 17.15 -15.08
C LEU A 37 -6.02 18.01 -16.23
N SER A 38 -6.61 19.18 -15.92
CA SER A 38 -7.08 20.14 -16.93
C SER A 38 -5.99 21.08 -17.45
N SER A 39 -4.86 21.23 -16.73
CA SER A 39 -3.81 22.19 -17.07
C SER A 39 -2.55 21.57 -17.69
N VAL A 40 -2.29 20.29 -17.45
CA VAL A 40 -1.11 19.58 -17.98
C VAL A 40 -1.21 19.37 -19.49
N ASP A 41 -0.08 19.22 -20.18
CA ASP A 41 -0.01 19.07 -21.64
C ASP A 41 -0.39 17.65 -22.11
N ALA A 42 -0.25 16.66 -21.23
CA ALA A 42 -0.66 15.28 -21.47
C ALA A 42 -0.93 14.52 -20.17
N VAL A 43 -1.77 13.48 -20.28
CA VAL A 43 -2.04 12.54 -19.20
C VAL A 43 -1.58 11.15 -19.63
N ALA A 44 -0.59 10.57 -18.96
CA ALA A 44 -0.25 9.17 -19.05
C ALA A 44 -1.25 8.37 -18.20
N ALA A 45 -2.05 7.52 -18.84
CA ALA A 45 -3.13 6.75 -18.20
C ALA A 45 -2.99 5.25 -18.47
N GLU A 46 -3.25 4.43 -17.45
CA GLU A 46 -3.26 2.97 -17.55
C GLU A 46 -4.22 2.44 -18.63
N ASP A 47 -5.52 2.67 -18.46
CA ASP A 47 -6.51 2.51 -19.52
C ASP A 47 -7.17 3.84 -19.89
N THR A 48 -6.80 4.35 -21.08
CA THR A 48 -7.40 5.55 -21.66
C THR A 48 -8.91 5.45 -21.91
N ARG A 49 -9.47 4.24 -22.04
CA ARG A 49 -10.90 4.01 -22.23
C ARG A 49 -11.64 4.19 -20.92
N HIS A 50 -11.11 3.63 -19.84
CA HIS A 50 -11.62 3.81 -18.48
C HIS A 50 -11.56 5.28 -18.08
N SER A 51 -10.37 5.88 -18.21
CA SER A 51 -10.12 7.27 -17.84
C SER A 51 -10.96 8.29 -18.64
N ARG A 52 -11.36 7.97 -19.88
CA ARG A 52 -12.24 8.84 -20.69
C ARG A 52 -13.60 9.07 -20.04
N VAL A 53 -14.14 8.07 -19.34
CA VAL A 53 -15.41 8.21 -18.63
C VAL A 53 -15.26 9.23 -17.50
N LEU A 54 -14.21 9.09 -16.69
CA LEU A 54 -13.88 10.04 -15.61
C LEU A 54 -13.69 11.45 -16.16
N PHE A 55 -12.91 11.61 -17.23
CA PHE A 55 -12.63 12.91 -17.83
C PHE A 55 -13.90 13.59 -18.35
N SER A 56 -14.82 12.82 -18.93
CA SER A 56 -16.11 13.34 -19.38
C SER A 56 -16.96 13.88 -18.22
N GLN A 57 -16.93 13.25 -17.04
CA GLN A 57 -17.69 13.70 -15.87
C GLN A 57 -17.16 15.04 -15.32
N PHE A 58 -15.85 15.27 -15.41
CA PHE A 58 -15.19 16.48 -14.91
C PHE A 58 -14.91 17.54 -16.00
N GLY A 59 -15.31 17.30 -17.24
CA GLY A 59 -15.08 18.23 -18.36
C GLY A 59 -13.60 18.38 -18.76
N ILE A 60 -12.75 17.40 -18.41
CA ILE A 60 -11.31 17.42 -18.70
C ILE A 60 -11.10 17.04 -20.17
N LYS A 61 -10.38 17.89 -20.92
CA LYS A 61 -10.14 17.74 -22.37
C LYS A 61 -8.71 17.36 -22.73
N THR A 62 -7.85 17.24 -21.73
CA THR A 62 -6.43 16.96 -21.91
C THR A 62 -6.21 15.64 -22.62
N ARG A 63 -5.28 15.62 -23.58
CA ARG A 63 -4.96 14.41 -24.35
C ARG A 63 -4.39 13.32 -23.44
N MET A 64 -4.78 12.08 -23.70
CA MET A 64 -4.27 10.92 -22.97
C MET A 64 -3.27 10.12 -23.81
N ILE A 65 -2.25 9.59 -23.14
CA ILE A 65 -1.25 8.66 -23.66
C ILE A 65 -1.39 7.37 -22.86
N SER A 66 -1.60 6.23 -23.53
CA SER A 66 -1.67 4.94 -22.84
C SER A 66 -0.32 4.55 -22.24
N LEU A 67 -0.28 4.23 -20.95
CA LEU A 67 0.90 3.78 -20.23
C LEU A 67 0.51 2.63 -19.28
N ASN A 68 0.82 1.40 -19.64
CA ASN A 68 0.56 0.20 -18.84
C ASN A 68 1.83 -0.64 -18.68
N GLU A 69 1.80 -1.66 -17.82
CA GLU A 69 2.99 -2.50 -17.53
C GLU A 69 3.67 -3.07 -18.78
N GLN A 70 2.89 -3.37 -19.84
CA GLN A 70 3.40 -3.98 -21.06
C GLN A 70 4.14 -2.98 -21.97
N ASN A 71 3.73 -1.70 -21.96
CA ASN A 71 4.26 -0.69 -22.87
C ASN A 71 5.11 0.38 -22.17
N GLU A 72 5.16 0.39 -20.84
CA GLU A 72 5.78 1.43 -20.02
C GLU A 72 7.22 1.71 -20.49
N ALA A 73 8.04 0.67 -20.57
CA ALA A 73 9.45 0.78 -20.97
C ALA A 73 9.63 1.45 -22.34
N GLY A 74 8.74 1.16 -23.30
CA GLY A 74 8.80 1.75 -24.64
C GLY A 74 8.33 3.20 -24.70
N LYS A 75 7.52 3.67 -23.74
CA LYS A 75 6.96 5.03 -23.71
C LYS A 75 7.82 6.02 -22.91
N ILE A 76 8.65 5.54 -21.98
CA ILE A 76 9.51 6.38 -21.13
C ILE A 76 10.32 7.41 -21.93
N PRO A 77 11.08 7.05 -23.00
CA PRO A 77 11.91 8.03 -23.69
C PRO A 77 11.11 9.22 -24.25
N ALA A 78 9.92 8.96 -24.79
CA ALA A 78 9.05 10.00 -25.33
C ALA A 78 8.50 10.93 -24.23
N LEU A 79 8.07 10.34 -23.10
CA LEU A 79 7.54 11.10 -21.96
C LEU A 79 8.62 11.96 -21.28
N LEU A 80 9.83 11.42 -21.12
CA LEU A 80 10.96 12.19 -20.60
C LEU A 80 11.36 13.33 -21.54
N SER A 81 11.30 13.10 -22.86
CA SER A 81 11.57 14.14 -23.85
C SER A 81 10.55 15.28 -23.77
N MET A 82 9.26 14.98 -23.59
CA MET A 82 8.22 15.98 -23.36
C MET A 82 8.50 16.80 -22.10
N LEU A 83 8.74 16.14 -20.96
CA LEU A 83 9.09 16.83 -19.70
C LEU A 83 10.34 17.71 -19.86
N GLY A 84 11.37 17.22 -20.56
CA GLY A 84 12.59 17.97 -20.85
C GLY A 84 12.37 19.22 -21.71
N ARG A 85 11.28 19.28 -22.50
CA ARG A 85 10.88 20.46 -23.27
C ARG A 85 10.03 21.46 -22.49
N GLY A 86 9.73 21.19 -21.22
CA GLY A 86 8.87 22.05 -20.41
C GLY A 86 7.40 21.63 -20.39
N GLU A 87 7.03 20.51 -21.03
CA GLU A 87 5.63 20.03 -21.01
C GLU A 87 5.33 19.35 -19.66
N ASP A 88 4.25 19.75 -19.00
CA ASP A 88 3.77 19.12 -17.78
C ASP A 88 2.98 17.84 -18.12
N ILE A 89 3.19 16.76 -17.35
CA ILE A 89 2.53 15.48 -17.56
C ILE A 89 1.90 15.01 -16.26
N ALA A 90 0.65 14.55 -16.31
CA ALA A 90 0.05 13.80 -15.21
C ALA A 90 0.10 12.29 -15.47
N LEU A 91 0.38 11.50 -14.44
CA LEU A 91 0.28 10.05 -14.41
C LEU A 91 -0.94 9.67 -13.56
N ILE A 92 -1.84 8.85 -14.11
CA ILE A 92 -3.00 8.28 -13.44
C ILE A 92 -3.08 6.77 -13.66
N SER A 93 -3.64 6.05 -12.68
CA SER A 93 -4.10 4.67 -12.83
C SER A 93 -5.63 4.64 -12.96
N ASP A 94 -6.19 3.46 -13.24
CA ASP A 94 -7.63 3.33 -13.41
C ASP A 94 -8.41 3.72 -12.14
N ALA A 95 -7.85 3.45 -10.96
CA ALA A 95 -8.44 3.84 -9.68
C ALA A 95 -7.38 4.06 -8.60
N GLY A 96 -7.59 5.06 -7.75
CA GLY A 96 -6.76 5.28 -6.57
C GLY A 96 -5.44 5.97 -6.88
N THR A 97 -4.41 5.63 -6.09
CA THR A 97 -3.10 6.28 -6.18
C THR A 97 -2.18 5.48 -7.11
N PRO A 98 -1.68 6.06 -8.21
CA PRO A 98 -0.78 5.37 -9.13
C PRO A 98 0.46 4.80 -8.42
N LEU A 99 1.08 3.79 -9.03
CA LEU A 99 2.23 3.00 -8.52
C LEU A 99 1.88 2.01 -7.39
N ILE A 100 0.69 2.07 -6.80
CA ILE A 100 0.31 1.20 -5.67
C ILE A 100 -0.46 0.00 -6.22
N SER A 101 0.28 -1.04 -6.61
CA SER A 101 -0.24 -2.18 -7.40
C SER A 101 -0.68 -1.81 -8.83
N ASP A 102 -0.16 -0.69 -9.34
CA ASP A 102 -0.45 -0.11 -10.66
C ASP A 102 0.88 0.22 -11.40
N PRO A 103 0.87 0.40 -12.73
CA PRO A 103 2.04 0.83 -13.51
C PRO A 103 2.52 2.26 -13.15
N GLY A 104 3.72 2.63 -13.65
CA GLY A 104 4.27 3.98 -13.54
C GLY A 104 5.54 4.09 -12.68
N PHE A 105 5.93 3.01 -12.00
CA PHE A 105 7.16 2.97 -11.20
C PHE A 105 8.40 3.28 -12.04
N GLN A 106 8.52 2.70 -13.23
CA GLN A 106 9.70 2.88 -14.08
C GLN A 106 9.76 4.31 -14.62
N LEU A 107 8.61 4.90 -14.97
CA LEU A 107 8.54 6.29 -15.39
C LEU A 107 8.98 7.25 -14.27
N VAL A 108 8.43 7.11 -13.07
CA VAL A 108 8.81 7.96 -11.92
C VAL A 108 10.29 7.82 -11.59
N ARG A 109 10.82 6.58 -11.64
CA ARG A 109 12.25 6.32 -11.43
C ARG A 109 13.10 7.03 -12.48
N ALA A 110 12.79 6.86 -13.76
CA ALA A 110 13.55 7.45 -14.86
C ALA A 110 13.49 8.99 -14.85
N ALA A 111 12.34 9.58 -14.49
CA ALA A 111 12.21 11.02 -14.30
C ALA A 111 13.13 11.53 -13.17
N ARG A 112 13.18 10.82 -12.04
CA ARG A 112 14.09 11.19 -10.93
C ARG A 112 15.56 11.03 -11.30
N GLU A 113 15.92 9.96 -11.99
CA GLU A 113 17.30 9.70 -12.44
C GLU A 113 17.79 10.77 -13.44
N THR A 114 16.88 11.41 -14.18
CA THR A 114 17.18 12.51 -15.11
C THR A 114 17.07 13.91 -14.49
N GLY A 115 16.83 14.00 -13.17
CA GLY A 115 16.71 15.27 -12.46
C GLY A 115 15.39 16.03 -12.72
N LEU A 116 14.42 15.40 -13.39
CA LEU A 116 13.10 15.98 -13.62
C LEU A 116 12.28 15.99 -12.33
N ARG A 117 11.44 17.01 -12.18
CA ARG A 117 10.60 17.17 -10.99
C ARG A 117 9.43 16.19 -11.04
N VAL A 118 9.25 15.44 -9.95
CA VAL A 118 8.06 14.61 -9.72
C VAL A 118 7.29 15.18 -8.54
N SER A 119 5.97 15.34 -8.67
CA SER A 119 5.12 15.92 -7.64
C SER A 119 3.87 15.06 -7.38
N PRO A 120 3.62 14.60 -6.15
CA PRO A 120 2.37 13.92 -5.83
C PRO A 120 1.19 14.90 -5.74
N VAL A 121 0.02 14.46 -6.17
CA VAL A 121 -1.28 15.06 -5.89
C VAL A 121 -2.07 14.05 -5.04
N PRO A 122 -2.19 14.28 -3.72
CA PRO A 122 -2.89 13.37 -2.82
C PRO A 122 -4.35 13.14 -3.22
N GLY A 123 -4.88 11.97 -2.89
CA GLY A 123 -6.27 11.59 -3.12
C GLY A 123 -6.58 10.18 -2.62
N ALA A 124 -7.55 9.51 -3.25
CA ALA A 124 -8.08 8.25 -2.78
C ALA A 124 -7.05 7.10 -2.81
N SER A 125 -7.12 6.25 -1.78
CA SER A 125 -6.35 5.00 -1.67
C SER A 125 -7.22 3.96 -0.96
N ALA A 126 -7.52 2.85 -1.64
CA ALA A 126 -8.38 1.80 -1.10
C ALA A 126 -7.78 1.18 0.18
N MET A 127 -6.46 0.96 0.22
CA MET A 127 -5.75 0.51 1.41
C MET A 127 -5.96 1.44 2.62
N ILE A 128 -5.76 2.76 2.42
CA ILE A 128 -5.88 3.73 3.52
C ILE A 128 -7.34 3.90 3.95
N ALA A 129 -8.27 3.90 3.00
CA ALA A 129 -9.71 3.93 3.29
C ALA A 129 -10.16 2.69 4.09
N ALA A 130 -9.66 1.49 3.75
CA ALA A 130 -9.95 0.28 4.50
C ALA A 130 -9.38 0.34 5.92
N LEU A 131 -8.12 0.76 6.07
CA LEU A 131 -7.45 0.87 7.37
C LEU A 131 -8.16 1.85 8.31
N SER A 132 -8.65 2.98 7.79
CA SER A 132 -9.28 4.02 8.62
C SER A 132 -10.60 3.57 9.24
N VAL A 133 -11.26 2.56 8.66
CA VAL A 133 -12.53 1.98 9.16
C VAL A 133 -12.36 0.56 9.74
N ALA A 134 -11.15 0.00 9.74
CA ALA A 134 -10.92 -1.38 10.17
C ALA A 134 -10.91 -1.57 11.69
N GLY A 135 -10.67 -0.51 12.48
CA GLY A 135 -10.57 -0.63 13.95
C GLY A 135 -9.39 -1.49 14.43
N LEU A 136 -8.36 -1.68 13.60
CA LEU A 136 -7.11 -2.36 13.93
C LEU A 136 -5.97 -1.35 14.14
N PRO A 137 -4.86 -1.71 14.81
CA PRO A 137 -3.72 -0.81 14.99
C PRO A 137 -3.19 -0.26 13.67
N THR A 138 -2.98 1.06 13.62
CA THR A 138 -2.56 1.80 12.40
C THR A 138 -1.26 2.59 12.61
N ASP A 139 -0.63 2.50 13.78
CA ASP A 139 0.67 3.12 14.06
C ASP A 139 1.77 2.57 13.13
N ARG A 140 1.68 1.26 12.82
CA ARG A 140 2.53 0.57 11.85
C ARG A 140 1.72 -0.51 11.16
N PHE A 141 1.81 -0.55 9.84
CA PHE A 141 1.18 -1.59 9.02
C PHE A 141 2.11 -2.01 7.89
N VAL A 142 1.79 -3.13 7.25
CA VAL A 142 2.42 -3.60 6.01
C VAL A 142 1.38 -3.75 4.92
N PHE A 143 1.76 -3.37 3.71
CA PHE A 143 0.98 -3.61 2.51
C PHE A 143 1.67 -4.70 1.69
N GLU A 144 0.95 -5.78 1.44
CA GLU A 144 1.46 -6.94 0.70
C GLU A 144 0.83 -7.05 -0.71
N GLY A 145 0.02 -6.06 -1.11
CA GLY A 145 -0.64 -6.05 -2.41
C GLY A 145 -1.53 -7.28 -2.61
N PHE A 146 -1.44 -7.91 -3.78
CA PHE A 146 -2.13 -9.15 -4.10
C PHE A 146 -1.28 -10.37 -3.79
N LEU A 147 -1.85 -11.35 -3.09
CA LEU A 147 -1.20 -12.64 -2.89
C LEU A 147 -1.06 -13.41 -4.22
N PRO A 148 -0.07 -14.33 -4.33
CA PRO A 148 0.05 -15.20 -5.50
C PRO A 148 -1.25 -15.96 -5.79
N ALA A 149 -1.62 -16.07 -7.07
CA ALA A 149 -2.86 -16.74 -7.46
C ALA A 149 -2.85 -18.26 -7.17
N ARG A 150 -1.68 -18.90 -7.23
CA ARG A 150 -1.54 -20.35 -7.04
C ARG A 150 -1.54 -20.71 -5.54
N PRO A 151 -2.34 -21.69 -5.08
CA PRO A 151 -2.49 -21.99 -3.65
C PRO A 151 -1.19 -22.27 -2.90
N VAL A 152 -0.26 -23.03 -3.49
CA VAL A 152 1.04 -23.35 -2.85
C VAL A 152 1.88 -22.09 -2.65
N ALA A 153 1.96 -21.21 -3.67
CA ALA A 153 2.68 -19.97 -3.58
C ALA A 153 2.01 -18.97 -2.62
N ARG A 154 0.67 -18.93 -2.62
CA ARG A 154 -0.13 -18.12 -1.68
C ARG A 154 0.15 -18.52 -0.24
N ARG A 155 0.03 -19.82 0.08
CA ARG A 155 0.31 -20.33 1.43
C ARG A 155 1.74 -20.05 1.87
N LYS A 156 2.73 -20.20 0.97
CA LYS A 156 4.12 -19.85 1.25
C LYS A 156 4.30 -18.35 1.56
N ALA A 157 3.58 -17.46 0.87
CA ALA A 157 3.58 -16.04 1.18
C ALA A 157 2.93 -15.78 2.55
N LEU A 158 1.77 -16.37 2.83
CA LEU A 158 1.07 -16.27 4.11
C LEU A 158 1.91 -16.74 5.30
N THR A 159 2.74 -17.77 5.15
CA THR A 159 3.63 -18.24 6.23
C THR A 159 4.55 -17.13 6.74
N ARG A 160 4.93 -16.16 5.90
CA ARG A 160 5.76 -15.01 6.33
C ARG A 160 5.02 -14.08 7.28
N LEU A 161 3.69 -14.08 7.26
CA LEU A 161 2.82 -13.21 8.06
C LEU A 161 2.46 -13.81 9.42
N LEU A 162 2.82 -15.08 9.68
CA LEU A 162 2.59 -15.74 10.96
C LEU A 162 3.15 -14.96 12.14
N THR A 163 4.36 -14.42 11.97
CA THR A 163 5.11 -13.69 12.99
C THR A 163 5.12 -12.18 12.75
N GLU A 164 4.37 -11.67 11.78
CA GLU A 164 4.29 -10.23 11.50
C GLU A 164 3.46 -9.54 12.59
N PRO A 165 4.06 -8.70 13.46
CA PRO A 165 3.32 -8.04 14.54
C PRO A 165 2.47 -6.86 14.08
N ARG A 166 2.69 -6.33 12.87
CA ARG A 166 1.94 -5.18 12.35
C ARG A 166 0.64 -5.62 11.68
N THR A 167 -0.32 -4.71 11.60
CA THR A 167 -1.50 -4.89 10.75
C THR A 167 -1.06 -5.12 9.30
N VAL A 168 -1.64 -6.12 8.64
CA VAL A 168 -1.37 -6.47 7.24
C VAL A 168 -2.54 -6.03 6.38
N VAL A 169 -2.28 -5.40 5.24
CA VAL A 169 -3.30 -5.06 4.24
C VAL A 169 -3.02 -5.77 2.93
N LEU A 170 -4.07 -6.37 2.38
CA LEU A 170 -4.08 -7.11 1.12
C LEU A 170 -5.17 -6.57 0.21
N TYR A 171 -4.92 -6.59 -1.09
CA TYR A 171 -5.96 -6.51 -2.10
C TYR A 171 -6.35 -7.91 -2.55
N GLU A 172 -7.63 -8.09 -2.87
CA GLU A 172 -8.12 -9.37 -3.38
C GLU A 172 -9.28 -9.19 -4.37
N SER A 173 -9.37 -10.12 -5.32
CA SER A 173 -10.44 -10.12 -6.30
C SER A 173 -11.60 -11.02 -5.87
N VAL A 174 -12.80 -10.70 -6.36
CA VAL A 174 -14.01 -11.54 -6.17
C VAL A 174 -13.79 -13.01 -6.54
N HIS A 175 -12.97 -13.28 -7.56
CA HIS A 175 -12.73 -14.64 -8.03
C HIS A 175 -11.85 -15.47 -7.08
N ARG A 176 -11.10 -14.82 -6.19
CA ARG A 176 -10.10 -15.46 -5.32
C ARG A 176 -10.39 -15.29 -3.83
N ILE A 177 -11.23 -14.33 -3.42
CA ILE A 177 -11.42 -13.97 -2.02
C ILE A 177 -11.74 -15.16 -1.11
N ILE A 178 -12.63 -16.07 -1.54
CA ILE A 178 -12.98 -17.26 -0.74
C ILE A 178 -11.78 -18.19 -0.58
N ASP A 179 -11.07 -18.51 -1.66
CA ASP A 179 -9.90 -19.39 -1.61
C ASP A 179 -8.74 -18.75 -0.82
N SER A 180 -8.62 -17.42 -0.91
CA SER A 180 -7.64 -16.64 -0.17
C SER A 180 -7.92 -16.69 1.33
N LEU A 181 -9.17 -16.41 1.75
CA LEU A 181 -9.59 -16.50 3.16
C LEU A 181 -9.44 -17.92 3.71
N ASN A 182 -9.79 -18.96 2.94
CA ASN A 182 -9.59 -20.35 3.35
C ASN A 182 -8.12 -20.69 3.56
N ASP A 183 -7.21 -20.20 2.70
CA ASP A 183 -5.77 -20.38 2.91
C ASP A 183 -5.24 -19.52 4.07
N MET A 184 -5.80 -18.33 4.32
CA MET A 184 -5.49 -17.51 5.50
C MET A 184 -5.89 -18.24 6.79
N VAL A 185 -7.09 -18.82 6.87
CA VAL A 185 -7.53 -19.63 8.02
C VAL A 185 -6.57 -20.78 8.26
N ARG A 186 -6.21 -21.54 7.21
CA ARG A 186 -5.31 -22.68 7.32
C ARG A 186 -3.90 -22.32 7.80
N VAL A 187 -3.40 -21.15 7.41
CA VAL A 187 -2.00 -20.75 7.69
C VAL A 187 -1.90 -19.86 8.92
N LEU A 188 -2.76 -18.86 9.07
CA LEU A 188 -2.71 -17.83 10.12
C LEU A 188 -3.55 -18.18 11.36
N GLY A 189 -4.39 -19.22 11.26
CA GLY A 189 -5.33 -19.62 12.31
C GLY A 189 -6.70 -18.95 12.14
N GLU A 190 -7.75 -19.66 12.53
CA GLU A 190 -9.14 -19.19 12.40
C GLU A 190 -9.44 -17.98 13.28
N ASP A 191 -8.80 -17.89 14.45
CA ASP A 191 -9.06 -16.87 15.47
C ASP A 191 -8.43 -15.51 15.18
N ARG A 192 -7.58 -15.42 14.16
CA ARG A 192 -6.93 -14.16 13.82
C ARG A 192 -7.99 -13.12 13.46
N GLN A 193 -7.94 -11.97 14.14
CA GLN A 193 -8.84 -10.85 13.84
C GLN A 193 -8.53 -10.29 12.45
N ALA A 194 -9.58 -9.98 11.69
CA ALA A 194 -9.46 -9.37 10.39
C ALA A 194 -10.72 -8.55 10.05
N VAL A 195 -10.60 -7.76 8.99
CA VAL A 195 -11.67 -6.99 8.37
C VAL A 195 -11.63 -7.22 6.87
N VAL A 196 -12.79 -7.49 6.28
CA VAL A 196 -12.99 -7.53 4.84
C VAL A 196 -13.82 -6.32 4.43
N ALA A 197 -13.21 -5.39 3.73
CA ALA A 197 -13.88 -4.25 3.12
C ALA A 197 -14.13 -4.56 1.64
N ARG A 198 -15.38 -4.43 1.22
CA ARG A 198 -15.85 -4.70 -0.15
C ARG A 198 -16.44 -3.43 -0.74
N GLU A 199 -16.10 -3.13 -2.00
CA GLU A 199 -16.71 -2.06 -2.78
C GLU A 199 -16.67 -0.69 -2.07
N LEU A 200 -15.52 -0.38 -1.45
CA LEU A 200 -15.31 0.89 -0.73
C LEU A 200 -15.69 2.09 -1.60
N THR A 201 -16.38 3.05 -1.00
CA THR A 201 -16.96 4.28 -1.56
C THR A 201 -18.15 4.07 -2.50
N LYS A 202 -18.42 2.83 -2.94
CA LYS A 202 -19.50 2.53 -3.90
C LYS A 202 -20.83 2.29 -3.18
N LYS A 203 -21.92 2.22 -3.94
CA LYS A 203 -23.29 2.02 -3.43
C LYS A 203 -23.47 0.81 -2.50
N PHE A 204 -22.72 -0.26 -2.74
CA PHE A 204 -22.81 -1.52 -1.98
C PHE A 204 -21.59 -1.74 -1.06
N GLU A 205 -20.99 -0.65 -0.57
CA GLU A 205 -19.91 -0.71 0.40
C GLU A 205 -20.30 -1.62 1.58
N THR A 206 -19.39 -2.51 1.96
CA THR A 206 -19.58 -3.38 3.12
C THR A 206 -18.25 -3.57 3.82
N VAL A 207 -18.22 -3.32 5.13
CA VAL A 207 -17.04 -3.55 5.97
C VAL A 207 -17.43 -4.56 7.04
N VAL A 208 -16.86 -5.76 6.98
CA VAL A 208 -17.15 -6.84 7.93
C VAL A 208 -15.92 -7.14 8.74
N HIS A 209 -16.02 -7.02 10.06
CA HIS A 209 -14.98 -7.40 11.01
C HIS A 209 -15.31 -8.75 11.64
N GLY A 210 -14.27 -9.49 12.04
CA GLY A 210 -14.43 -10.76 12.76
C GLY A 210 -13.17 -11.60 12.77
N ARG A 211 -13.30 -12.84 13.24
CA ARG A 211 -12.25 -13.86 13.11
C ARG A 211 -12.17 -14.32 11.65
N LEU A 212 -10.99 -14.69 11.19
CA LEU A 212 -10.80 -15.22 9.83
C LEU A 212 -11.73 -16.40 9.52
N GLY A 213 -11.97 -17.29 10.49
CA GLY A 213 -12.91 -18.41 10.33
C GLY A 213 -14.34 -17.94 10.01
N ASP A 214 -14.85 -17.01 10.82
CA ASP A 214 -16.20 -16.45 10.67
C ASP A 214 -16.36 -15.71 9.33
N LEU A 215 -15.33 -14.94 8.95
CA LEU A 215 -15.31 -14.19 7.69
C LEU A 215 -15.30 -15.14 6.48
N ALA A 216 -14.47 -16.20 6.52
CA ALA A 216 -14.43 -17.21 5.47
C ALA A 216 -15.78 -17.93 5.31
N GLN A 217 -16.42 -18.29 6.43
CA GLN A 217 -17.74 -18.92 6.43
C GLN A 217 -18.81 -17.98 5.86
N LYS A 218 -18.89 -16.75 6.36
CA LYS A 218 -19.88 -15.75 5.94
C LYS A 218 -19.78 -15.45 4.45
N LEU A 219 -18.58 -15.19 3.92
CA LEU A 219 -18.40 -14.92 2.50
C LEU A 219 -18.65 -16.15 1.62
N SER A 220 -18.41 -17.36 2.14
CA SER A 220 -18.70 -18.59 1.42
C SER A 220 -20.21 -18.85 1.28
N GLN A 221 -21.01 -18.49 2.29
CA GLN A 221 -22.47 -18.60 2.25
C GLN A 221 -23.08 -17.66 1.20
N ASP A 222 -22.52 -16.46 1.05
CA ASP A 222 -23.00 -15.42 0.12
C ASP A 222 -22.30 -15.44 -1.25
N ARG A 223 -21.60 -16.53 -1.61
CA ARG A 223 -20.70 -16.61 -2.78
C ARG A 223 -21.31 -16.10 -4.09
N ALA A 224 -22.57 -16.43 -4.38
CA ALA A 224 -23.24 -16.04 -5.62
C ALA A 224 -23.51 -14.52 -5.72
N SER A 225 -23.55 -13.83 -4.58
CA SER A 225 -23.78 -12.39 -4.49
C SER A 225 -22.48 -11.58 -4.48
N LEU A 226 -21.33 -12.22 -4.29
CA LEU A 226 -20.05 -11.53 -4.23
C LEU A 226 -19.72 -10.94 -5.60
N LYS A 227 -19.48 -9.64 -5.60
CA LYS A 227 -19.03 -8.84 -6.74
C LYS A 227 -18.05 -7.79 -6.26
N GLY A 228 -17.28 -7.27 -7.20
CA GLY A 228 -16.44 -6.10 -6.95
C GLY A 228 -15.07 -6.42 -6.37
N GLU A 229 -14.53 -5.43 -5.68
CA GLU A 229 -13.16 -5.40 -5.21
C GLU A 229 -13.10 -5.48 -3.68
N PHE A 230 -12.05 -6.11 -3.17
CA PHE A 230 -11.88 -6.38 -1.75
C PHE A 230 -10.54 -5.86 -1.25
N VAL A 231 -10.57 -5.27 -0.05
CA VAL A 231 -9.40 -5.03 0.78
C VAL A 231 -9.55 -5.88 2.03
N VAL A 232 -8.54 -6.70 2.34
CA VAL A 232 -8.50 -7.53 3.55
C VAL A 232 -7.45 -6.93 4.48
N VAL A 233 -7.89 -6.53 5.67
CA VAL A 233 -7.03 -6.01 6.73
C VAL A 233 -6.93 -7.07 7.82
N ILE A 234 -5.74 -7.57 8.11
CA ILE A 234 -5.51 -8.66 9.06
C ILE A 234 -4.74 -8.10 10.25
N ALA A 235 -5.18 -8.43 11.46
CA ALA A 235 -4.47 -8.05 12.66
C ALA A 235 -3.05 -8.65 12.69
N GLY A 236 -2.13 -7.92 13.28
CA GLY A 236 -0.80 -8.42 13.59
C GLY A 236 -0.82 -9.65 14.49
N SER A 237 0.29 -10.37 14.53
CA SER A 237 0.46 -11.54 15.38
C SER A 237 0.63 -11.13 16.83
N ALA A 238 -0.36 -11.46 17.67
CA ALA A 238 -0.28 -11.28 19.12
C ALA A 238 0.82 -12.15 19.76
N ALA A 239 1.21 -13.25 19.11
CA ALA A 239 2.25 -14.15 19.63
C ALA A 239 3.58 -13.43 19.87
N LEU A 240 3.94 -12.44 19.04
CA LEU A 240 5.17 -11.67 19.27
C LEU A 240 5.05 -10.76 20.50
N GLU A 241 3.86 -10.21 20.78
CA GLU A 241 3.62 -9.41 21.98
C GLU A 241 3.58 -10.27 23.24
N GLU A 242 2.97 -11.45 23.19
CA GLU A 242 2.98 -12.44 24.27
C GLU A 242 4.38 -12.97 24.54
N ASP A 243 5.11 -13.41 23.51
CA ASP A 243 6.50 -13.86 23.61
C ASP A 243 7.40 -12.73 24.16
N LEU A 244 7.20 -11.49 23.73
CA LEU A 244 7.92 -10.33 24.27
C LEU A 244 7.52 -10.02 25.71
N ALA A 245 6.26 -10.17 26.08
CA ALA A 245 5.78 -9.97 27.45
C ALA A 245 6.38 -11.01 28.39
N ASP A 246 6.38 -12.28 28.00
CA ASP A 246 6.95 -13.37 28.77
C ASP A 246 8.49 -13.30 28.81
N ALA A 247 9.13 -12.96 27.68
CA ALA A 247 10.56 -12.68 27.66
C ALA A 247 10.93 -11.47 28.53
N ARG A 248 10.06 -10.45 28.61
CA ARG A 248 10.27 -9.28 29.49
C ARG A 248 10.14 -9.66 30.96
N LYS A 249 9.14 -10.44 31.34
CA LYS A 249 8.99 -10.95 32.71
C LYS A 249 10.20 -11.79 33.13
N LEU A 250 10.62 -12.72 32.27
CA LEU A 250 11.81 -13.53 32.51
C LEU A 250 13.08 -12.68 32.61
N LEU A 251 13.24 -11.71 31.69
CA LEU A 251 14.37 -10.78 31.73
C LEU A 251 14.40 -9.97 33.02
N GLN A 252 13.25 -9.47 33.48
CA GLN A 252 13.16 -8.68 34.72
C GLN A 252 13.58 -9.50 35.93
N ALA A 253 13.10 -10.74 36.06
CA ALA A 253 13.54 -11.64 37.13
C ALA A 253 15.03 -11.97 37.06
N LEU A 254 15.59 -12.15 35.86
CA LEU A 254 17.02 -12.43 35.69
C LEU A 254 17.92 -11.22 35.98
N LEU A 255 17.43 -9.99 35.82
CA LEU A 255 18.19 -8.76 36.10
C LEU A 255 18.39 -8.52 37.60
N GLU A 256 17.60 -9.16 38.46
CA GLU A 256 17.80 -9.14 39.91
C GLU A 256 19.07 -9.92 40.32
N GLU A 257 19.43 -10.94 39.54
CA GLU A 257 20.49 -11.89 39.89
C GLU A 257 21.71 -11.85 38.95
N LEU A 258 21.55 -11.31 37.73
CA LEU A 258 22.57 -11.38 36.67
C LEU A 258 22.82 -10.01 36.02
N PRO A 259 24.08 -9.73 35.59
CA PRO A 259 24.38 -8.58 34.77
C PRO A 259 23.57 -8.58 33.47
N ALA A 260 23.19 -7.38 32.99
CA ALA A 260 22.31 -7.19 31.82
C ALA A 260 22.68 -8.02 30.59
N ALA A 261 23.98 -8.16 30.30
CA ALA A 261 24.47 -8.94 29.16
C ALA A 261 24.23 -10.46 29.30
N GLN A 262 24.29 -10.98 30.53
CA GLN A 262 24.03 -12.39 30.84
C GLN A 262 22.53 -12.66 30.94
N ALA A 263 21.77 -11.79 31.62
CA ALA A 263 20.30 -11.88 31.71
C ALA A 263 19.66 -11.92 30.31
N ALA A 264 20.05 -10.99 29.42
CA ALA A 264 19.56 -10.95 28.04
C ALA A 264 19.94 -12.20 27.22
N ARG A 265 21.10 -12.82 27.49
CA ARG A 265 21.53 -14.05 26.81
C ARG A 265 20.68 -15.25 27.25
N VAL A 266 20.39 -15.37 28.54
CA VAL A 266 19.59 -16.48 29.09
C VAL A 266 18.14 -16.34 28.65
N ALA A 267 17.55 -15.15 28.79
CA ALA A 267 16.18 -14.87 28.34
C ALA A 267 16.01 -15.16 26.83
N ALA A 268 16.98 -14.77 25.99
CA ALA A 268 16.94 -15.06 24.55
C ALA A 268 16.93 -16.56 24.25
N LYS A 269 17.69 -17.36 25.01
CA LYS A 269 17.75 -18.81 24.83
C LYS A 269 16.43 -19.48 25.23
N MET A 270 15.76 -18.98 26.25
CA MET A 270 14.53 -19.58 26.78
C MET A 270 13.27 -19.15 26.03
N THR A 271 13.28 -17.95 25.45
CA THR A 271 12.08 -17.36 24.81
C THR A 271 12.17 -17.28 23.29
N GLY A 272 13.35 -17.50 22.70
CA GLY A 272 13.57 -17.34 21.26
C GLY A 272 13.63 -15.88 20.79
N VAL A 273 13.33 -14.90 21.65
CA VAL A 273 13.43 -13.46 21.35
C VAL A 273 14.90 -13.06 21.17
N SER A 274 15.16 -12.16 20.20
CA SER A 274 16.54 -11.77 19.88
C SER A 274 17.29 -11.18 21.09
N ARG A 275 18.52 -11.66 21.32
CA ARG A 275 19.42 -11.15 22.37
C ARG A 275 19.63 -9.63 22.27
N LYS A 276 19.69 -9.09 21.04
CA LYS A 276 19.86 -7.64 20.80
C LYS A 276 18.65 -6.84 21.28
N THR A 277 17.44 -7.36 21.11
CA THR A 277 16.21 -6.75 21.63
C THR A 277 16.20 -6.80 23.15
N LEU A 278 16.43 -7.97 23.75
CA LEU A 278 16.41 -8.13 25.20
C LEU A 278 17.53 -7.35 25.91
N TYR A 279 18.71 -7.22 25.32
CA TYR A 279 19.79 -6.42 25.89
C TYR A 279 19.45 -4.92 25.90
N ARG A 280 18.82 -4.39 24.85
CA ARG A 280 18.33 -3.01 24.86
C ARG A 280 17.24 -2.80 25.92
N MET A 281 16.33 -3.76 26.08
CA MET A 281 15.30 -3.70 27.13
C MET A 281 15.92 -3.73 28.53
N ALA A 282 16.97 -4.54 28.75
CA ALA A 282 17.70 -4.57 30.01
C ALA A 282 18.40 -3.25 30.33
N LEU A 283 19.03 -2.61 29.33
CA LEU A 283 19.64 -1.30 29.50
C LEU A 283 18.60 -0.19 29.77
N ALA A 284 17.41 -0.30 29.19
CA ALA A 284 16.32 0.65 29.41
C ALA A 284 15.57 0.42 30.75
N ALA A 285 15.61 -0.82 31.27
CA ALA A 285 15.07 -1.18 32.58
C ALA A 285 16.09 -0.96 33.72
N GLY A 286 17.36 -0.77 33.39
CA GLY A 286 18.41 -0.42 34.33
C GLY A 286 18.27 1.01 34.83
N ARG A 287 18.31 1.16 36.16
CA ARG A 287 18.75 2.39 36.85
C ARG A 287 20.17 2.75 36.45
#